data_AF-A0A2N1VAW3-F1
#
_entry.id   AF-A0A2N1VAW3-F1
#
_cell.length_a   1.000
_cell.length_b   1.000
_cell.length_c   1.000
_cell.angle_alpha   90.00
_cell.angle_beta   90.00
_cell.angle_gamma   90.00
#
_symmetry.space_group_name_H-M   'P 1'
#
loop_
_entity.id
_entity.type
_entity.pdbx_description
1 polymer ?
#
loop_
_entity_poly.entity_id
_entity_poly.type
_entity_poly.pdbx_seq_one_letter_code
_entity_poly.pdbx_strand_id
1 'polypeptide(L)' 'CGMTGPYDSVIGMKIEAAVNRFLYQTPQKYQTAFDNVHLSALFLKVDSTTGKTLEIERIFMPEFEKSIAPLKGDEGS' A
#
# COMPACT_ATOMS: atom_id res chain seq x y z
N CYS A 1 -4.78 -2.40 -8.79
CA CYS A 1 -4.54 -2.79 -7.37
C CYS A 1 -3.08 -2.49 -7.03
N GLY A 2 -2.77 -2.31 -5.75
CA GLY A 2 -1.41 -2.03 -5.28
C GLY A 2 -0.50 -3.27 -5.29
N MET A 3 0.59 -3.22 -4.52
CA MET A 3 1.50 -4.35 -4.34
C MET A 3 1.04 -5.22 -3.15
N THR A 4 1.23 -6.53 -3.30
CA THR A 4 1.13 -7.48 -2.18
C THR A 4 2.54 -7.93 -1.84
N GLY A 5 3.04 -7.52 -0.68
CA GLY A 5 4.44 -7.74 -0.30
C GLY A 5 4.91 -6.78 0.79
N PRO A 6 6.23 -6.73 1.03
CA PRO A 6 6.82 -5.87 2.06
C PRO A 6 6.50 -4.40 1.80
N TYR A 7 5.78 -3.76 2.71
CA TYR A 7 5.41 -2.35 2.63
C TYR A 7 6.60 -1.45 2.95
N ASP A 8 7.45 -1.87 3.87
CA ASP A 8 8.68 -1.16 4.25
C ASP A 8 9.80 -1.47 3.24
N SER A 9 9.56 -1.08 2.00
CA SER A 9 10.44 -1.38 0.88
C SER A 9 10.32 -0.33 -0.23
N VAL A 10 11.28 -0.36 -1.16
CA VAL A 10 11.16 0.37 -2.42
C VAL A 10 10.82 -0.64 -3.50
N ILE A 11 9.53 -0.74 -3.84
CA ILE A 11 9.01 -1.66 -4.85
C ILE A 11 9.43 -3.12 -4.56
N GLY A 12 9.30 -3.55 -3.29
CA GLY A 12 9.65 -4.90 -2.82
C GLY A 12 11.13 -5.11 -2.54
N MET A 13 12.00 -4.14 -2.84
CA MET A 13 13.44 -4.20 -2.58
C MET A 13 13.81 -3.51 -1.27
N LYS A 14 14.84 -4.00 -0.59
CA LYS A 14 15.41 -3.32 0.59
C LYS A 14 15.74 -1.85 0.27
N ILE A 15 15.34 -0.98 1.19
CA ILE A 15 15.46 0.49 1.05
C ILE A 15 16.92 0.88 0.79
N GLU A 16 17.87 0.35 1.56
CA GLU A 16 19.31 0.65 1.42
C GLU A 16 19.86 0.34 0.02
N ALA A 17 19.51 -0.84 -0.53
CA ALA A 17 19.95 -1.23 -1.87
C ALA A 17 19.34 -0.32 -2.95
N ALA A 18 18.10 0.13 -2.77
CA ALA A 18 17.45 1.07 -3.68
C ALA A 18 18.13 2.43 -3.62
N VAL A 19 18.29 2.98 -2.40
CA VAL A 19 18.87 4.29 -2.16
C VAL A 19 20.31 4.36 -2.66
N ASN A 20 21.14 3.35 -2.38
CA ASN A 20 22.53 3.30 -2.85
C ASN A 20 22.62 3.26 -4.38
N ARG A 21 21.70 2.55 -5.05
CA ARG A 21 21.63 2.53 -6.52
C ARG A 21 21.35 3.92 -7.08
N PHE A 22 20.47 4.70 -6.42
CA PHE A 22 20.16 6.06 -6.85
C PHE A 22 21.28 7.04 -6.54
N LEU A 23 21.87 6.97 -5.34
CA LEU A 23 22.92 7.89 -4.89
C LEU A 23 24.24 7.69 -5.64
N TYR A 24 24.70 6.45 -5.74
CA TYR A 24 26.02 6.13 -6.30
C TYR A 24 25.97 5.78 -7.78
N GLN A 25 24.77 5.65 -8.36
CA GLN A 25 24.57 5.25 -9.75
C GLN A 25 25.27 3.92 -10.13
N THR A 26 25.52 3.06 -9.15
CA THR A 26 26.15 1.75 -9.33
C THR A 26 25.13 0.62 -9.26
N PRO A 27 25.38 -0.52 -9.94
CA PRO A 27 24.54 -1.71 -9.80
C PRO A 27 24.53 -2.20 -8.34
N GLN A 28 23.34 -2.33 -7.77
CA GLN A 28 23.13 -2.95 -6.46
C GLN A 28 22.42 -4.29 -6.66
N LYS A 29 22.86 -5.32 -5.94
CA LYS A 29 22.21 -6.64 -5.99
C LYS A 29 20.78 -6.50 -5.48
N TYR A 30 19.82 -7.03 -6.23
CA TYR A 30 18.43 -7.05 -5.80
C TYR A 30 18.30 -7.89 -4.53
N GLN A 31 17.78 -7.28 -3.47
CA GLN A 31 17.50 -7.94 -2.19
C GLN A 31 16.04 -7.68 -1.84
N THR A 32 15.24 -8.73 -1.78
CA THR A 32 13.84 -8.66 -1.36
C THR A 32 13.77 -8.17 0.09
N ALA A 33 12.88 -7.22 0.36
CA ALA A 33 12.51 -6.85 1.73
C ALA A 33 11.61 -7.94 2.32
N PHE A 34 11.44 -7.99 3.64
CA PHE A 34 10.63 -9.03 4.30
C PHE A 34 9.63 -8.48 5.33
N ASP A 35 9.85 -7.27 5.82
CA ASP A 35 9.08 -6.70 6.92
C ASP A 35 7.80 -6.00 6.45
N ASN A 36 6.85 -5.86 7.39
CA ASN A 36 5.59 -5.13 7.21
C ASN A 36 4.84 -5.53 5.94
N VAL A 37 4.48 -6.81 5.80
CA VAL A 37 3.83 -7.32 4.57
C VAL A 37 2.38 -6.82 4.49
N HIS A 38 2.04 -6.18 3.37
CA HIS A 38 0.69 -5.69 3.08
C HIS A 38 0.08 -6.44 1.90
N LEU A 39 -1.22 -6.67 1.94
CA LEU A 39 -2.04 -7.21 0.87
C LEU A 39 -2.86 -6.09 0.24
N SER A 40 -2.75 -5.93 -1.08
CA SER A 40 -3.60 -5.04 -1.87
C SER A 40 -4.48 -5.84 -2.82
N ALA A 41 -5.80 -5.75 -2.68
CA ALA A 41 -6.75 -6.46 -3.53
C ALA A 41 -7.97 -5.60 -3.91
N LEU A 42 -8.75 -6.09 -4.88
CA LEU A 42 -10.04 -5.54 -5.26
C LEU A 42 -11.07 -6.66 -5.19
N PHE A 43 -12.17 -6.41 -4.49
CA PHE A 43 -13.35 -7.24 -4.53
C PHE A 43 -14.31 -6.66 -5.57
N LEU A 44 -14.83 -7.52 -6.44
CA LEU A 44 -15.71 -7.15 -7.54
C LEU A 44 -16.91 -8.09 -7.54
N LYS A 45 -18.12 -7.52 -7.57
CA LYS A 45 -19.34 -8.26 -7.83
C LYS A 45 -19.75 -8.03 -9.27
N VAL A 46 -19.87 -9.08 -10.07
CA VAL A 46 -20.16 -8.98 -11.51
C VAL A 46 -21.42 -9.76 -11.83
N ASP A 47 -22.29 -9.16 -12.65
CA ASP A 47 -23.44 -9.84 -13.25
C ASP A 47 -22.95 -10.74 -14.40
N SER A 48 -23.14 -12.06 -14.26
CA SER A 48 -22.69 -13.06 -15.22
C SER A 48 -23.44 -13.02 -16.57
N THR A 49 -24.64 -12.45 -16.61
CA THR A 49 -25.47 -12.40 -17.82
C THR A 49 -25.14 -11.16 -18.65
N THR A 50 -24.96 -10.00 -18.00
CA THR A 50 -24.68 -8.74 -18.71
C THR A 50 -23.19 -8.42 -18.81
N GLY A 51 -22.34 -9.08 -18.00
CA GLY A 51 -20.91 -8.79 -17.88
C GLY A 51 -20.61 -7.48 -17.14
N LYS A 52 -21.62 -6.83 -16.56
CA LYS A 52 -21.47 -5.54 -15.87
C LYS A 52 -21.06 -5.74 -14.41
N THR A 53 -20.15 -4.90 -13.93
CA THR A 53 -19.79 -4.84 -12.52
C THR A 53 -20.89 -4.14 -11.73
N LEU A 54 -21.40 -4.81 -10.71
CA LEU A 54 -22.42 -4.32 -9.78
C LEU A 54 -21.80 -3.60 -8.58
N GLU A 55 -20.62 -4.03 -8.13
CA GLU A 55 -19.98 -3.52 -6.93
C GLU A 55 -18.45 -3.62 -7.03
N ILE A 56 -17.75 -2.65 -6.43
CA ILE A 56 -16.29 -2.58 -6.37
C ILE A 56 -15.89 -2.15 -4.96
N GLU A 57 -15.06 -2.94 -4.30
CA GLU A 57 -14.48 -2.62 -2.99
C GLU A 57 -12.96 -2.79 -3.02
N ARG A 58 -12.25 -1.87 -2.35
CA ARG A 58 -10.80 -1.94 -2.19
C ARG A 58 -10.45 -2.63 -0.88
N ILE A 59 -9.62 -3.66 -0.96
CA ILE A 59 -9.10 -4.38 0.20
C ILE A 59 -7.64 -4.00 0.37
N PHE A 60 -7.27 -3.52 1.55
CA PHE A 60 -5.89 -3.22 1.93
C PHE A 60 -5.68 -3.70 3.36
N MET A 61 -4.75 -4.64 3.57
CA MET A 61 -4.52 -5.27 4.88
C MET A 61 -3.03 -5.38 5.18
N PRO A 62 -2.55 -5.01 6.38
CA PRO A 62 -3.31 -4.32 7.44
C PRO A 62 -3.82 -2.95 7.00
N GLU A 63 -4.90 -2.47 7.61
CA GLU A 63 -5.43 -1.13 7.32
C GLU A 63 -4.41 -0.04 7.71
N PHE A 64 -4.50 1.12 7.06
CA PHE A 64 -3.72 2.30 7.45
C PHE A 64 -4.08 2.75 8.86
N GLU A 65 -3.07 3.11 9.66
CA GLU A 65 -3.29 3.79 10.93
C GLU A 65 -3.94 5.15 10.67
N LYS A 66 -5.21 5.28 11.08
CA LYS A 66 -5.97 6.53 10.99
C LYS A 66 -5.69 7.34 12.27
N SER A 67 -4.83 8.35 12.19
CA SER A 67 -4.73 9.34 13.27
C SER A 67 -5.97 10.23 13.24
N ILE A 68 -6.93 9.95 14.11
CA ILE A 68 -8.03 10.89 14.37
C ILE A 68 -7.48 11.90 15.38
N ALA A 69 -6.94 13.02 14.90
CA ALA A 69 -6.80 14.18 15.77
C ALA A 69 -8.22 14.71 16.06
N PRO A 70 -8.69 14.75 17.32
CA PRO A 70 -9.97 15.38 17.61
C PRO A 70 -9.83 16.88 17.29
N LEU A 71 -10.69 17.39 16.40
CA LEU A 71 -10.91 18.82 16.29
C LEU A 71 -11.50 19.29 17.62
N LYS A 72 -10.68 19.97 18.42
CA LYS A 72 -11.12 20.65 19.64
C LYS A 72 -12.12 21.71 19.20
N GLY A 73 -13.41 21.44 19.41
CA GLY A 73 -14.47 22.41 19.18
C GLY A 73 -14.21 23.63 20.07
N ASP A 74 -14.22 24.81 19.46
CA ASP A 74 -14.31 26.07 20.17
C ASP A 74 -15.63 26.10 20.95
N GLU A 75 -15.55 25.92 22.26
CA GLU A 75 -16.64 26.27 23.17
C GLU A 75 -16.78 27.80 23.12
N GLY A 76 -17.91 28.23 22.55
CA GLY A 76 -18.31 29.63 22.48
C GLY A 76 -18.40 30.25 23.86
N SER A 77 -17.84 31.47 23.97
CA SER A 77 -18.24 32.49 24.93
C SER A 77 -19.38 33.33 24.37
#